data_AF-A0A164ICE9-F1
#
_entry.id   AF-A0A164ICE9-F1
#
_cell.length_a   1.000
_cell.length_b   1.000
_cell.length_c   1.000
_cell.angle_alpha   90.00
_cell.angle_beta   90.00
_cell.angle_gamma   90.00
#
_symmetry.space_group_name_H-M   'P 1'
#
loop_
_entity.id
_entity.type
_entity.pdbx_description
1 polymer ?
#
loop_
_entity_poly.entity_id
_entity_poly.type
_entity_poly.pdbx_seq_one_letter_code
_entity_poly.pdbx_strand_id
1 'polypeptide(L)'
;FDSLHMNRAALSASIDKAFEFAAATVANANQGGLFDMLGDDSHGSSTQEPELVEVMPWGIKERLLLEKTAVGFFLSGHLFDAVEREVRQFARRKIDDLIDSREPQLMAGIVSDLRIINGQRGKVAIFKLDDKSGVMEATADEALINSAKHLLKDDELIV
;
A
#
# COMPACT_ATOMS: atom_id res chain seq x y z
N PHE A 1 -12.28 -8.35 -7.55
CA PHE A 1 -11.86 -6.99 -7.92
C PHE A 1 -10.96 -7.02 -9.15
N ASP A 2 -9.77 -7.61 -9.08
CA ASP A 2 -8.82 -7.59 -10.22
C ASP A 2 -9.30 -8.30 -11.49
N SER A 3 -10.19 -9.28 -11.35
CA SER A 3 -10.85 -9.93 -12.49
C SER A 3 -11.92 -9.07 -13.17
N LEU A 4 -12.39 -8.01 -12.51
CA LEU A 4 -13.40 -7.07 -13.04
C LEU A 4 -12.73 -5.90 -13.75
N HIS A 5 -11.68 -5.34 -13.15
CA HIS A 5 -10.92 -4.24 -13.72
C HIS A 5 -9.52 -4.18 -13.10
N MET A 6 -8.49 -3.85 -13.88
CA MET A 6 -7.11 -3.80 -13.40
C MET A 6 -6.84 -2.61 -12.47
N ASN A 7 -7.55 -1.50 -12.66
CA ASN A 7 -7.41 -0.32 -11.81
C ASN A 7 -8.27 -0.48 -10.55
N ARG A 8 -7.66 -0.99 -9.47
CA ARG A 8 -8.31 -1.09 -8.15
C ARG A 8 -8.77 0.26 -7.60
N ALA A 9 -8.07 1.36 -7.90
CA ALA A 9 -8.46 2.70 -7.46
C ALA A 9 -9.81 3.11 -8.05
N ALA A 10 -10.03 2.85 -9.35
CA ALA A 10 -11.30 3.12 -10.01
C ALA A 10 -12.43 2.26 -9.45
N LEU A 11 -12.17 0.96 -9.19
CA LEU A 11 -13.15 0.09 -8.56
C LEU A 11 -13.52 0.57 -7.15
N SER A 12 -12.54 0.93 -6.33
CA SER A 12 -12.76 1.45 -4.97
C SER A 12 -13.51 2.79 -4.98
N ALA A 13 -13.16 3.70 -5.87
CA ALA A 13 -13.84 4.99 -6.01
C ALA A 13 -15.29 4.87 -6.52
N SER A 14 -15.62 3.75 -7.19
CA SER A 14 -16.94 3.50 -7.76
C SER A 14 -17.86 2.70 -6.84
N ILE A 15 -17.43 2.30 -5.65
CA ILE A 15 -18.22 1.46 -4.74
C ILE A 15 -19.54 2.13 -4.39
N ASP A 16 -19.51 3.41 -4.00
CA ASP A 16 -20.73 4.14 -3.62
C ASP A 16 -21.69 4.27 -4.81
N LYS A 17 -21.18 4.62 -5.99
CA LYS A 17 -21.94 4.69 -7.24
C LYS A 17 -22.59 3.34 -7.58
N ALA A 18 -21.87 2.24 -7.35
CA ALA A 18 -22.39 0.90 -7.58
C ALA A 18 -23.51 0.52 -6.58
N PHE A 19 -23.38 0.92 -5.30
CA PHE A 19 -24.43 0.71 -4.30
C PHE A 19 -25.68 1.55 -4.59
N GLU A 20 -25.53 2.80 -5.01
CA GLU A 20 -26.65 3.66 -5.42
C GLU A 20 -27.40 3.07 -6.61
N PHE A 21 -26.66 2.63 -7.63
CA PHE A 21 -27.25 1.96 -8.79
C PHE A 21 -28.00 0.69 -8.38
N ALA A 22 -27.37 -0.20 -7.60
CA ALA A 22 -28.01 -1.43 -7.14
C ALA A 22 -29.30 -1.15 -6.33
N ALA A 23 -29.29 -0.15 -5.45
CA ALA A 23 -30.47 0.25 -4.69
C ALA A 23 -31.60 0.77 -5.61
N ALA A 24 -31.26 1.60 -6.61
CA ALA A 24 -32.21 2.09 -7.59
C ALA A 24 -32.78 0.96 -8.46
N THR A 25 -31.97 0.00 -8.89
CA THR A 25 -32.42 -1.18 -9.65
C THR A 25 -33.41 -2.01 -8.85
N VAL A 26 -33.12 -2.28 -7.56
CA VAL A 26 -34.04 -3.04 -6.68
C VAL A 26 -35.35 -2.28 -6.46
N ALA A 27 -35.30 -0.97 -6.22
CA ALA A 27 -36.49 -0.16 -6.01
C ALA A 27 -37.40 -0.11 -7.25
N ASN A 28 -36.81 -0.11 -8.45
CA ASN A 28 -37.53 -0.08 -9.72
C ASN A 28 -37.94 -1.47 -10.23
N ALA A 29 -37.50 -2.57 -9.60
CA ALA A 29 -37.75 -3.93 -10.07
C ALA A 29 -39.25 -4.30 -10.16
N ASN A 30 -40.10 -3.69 -9.34
CA ASN A 30 -41.56 -3.93 -9.34
C ASN A 30 -42.35 -2.86 -10.11
N GLN A 31 -41.66 -1.85 -10.67
CA GLN A 31 -42.25 -0.86 -11.56
C GLN A 31 -42.01 -1.34 -12.99
N GLY A 32 -42.85 -2.25 -13.50
CA GLY A 32 -42.78 -2.72 -14.89
C GLY A 32 -42.66 -1.52 -15.85
N GLY A 33 -41.56 -1.45 -16.59
CA GLY A 33 -41.07 -0.22 -17.19
C GLY A 33 -41.95 0.31 -18.31
N LEU A 34 -42.59 1.47 -18.09
CA LEU A 34 -43.20 2.28 -19.15
C LEU A 34 -42.16 2.69 -20.24
N PHE A 35 -40.87 2.69 -19.88
CA PHE A 35 -39.75 3.02 -20.76
C PHE A 35 -39.12 1.81 -21.45
N ASP A 36 -39.34 0.59 -20.96
CA ASP A 36 -38.89 -0.67 -21.61
C ASP A 36 -39.74 -0.99 -22.86
N MET A 37 -40.95 -0.40 -22.96
CA MET A 37 -41.79 -0.42 -24.16
C MET A 37 -41.34 0.56 -25.26
N LEU A 38 -40.42 1.49 -24.97
CA LEU A 38 -39.97 2.56 -25.89
C LEU A 38 -38.61 2.27 -26.53
N GLY A 39 -38.32 1.01 -26.84
CA GLY A 39 -37.25 0.61 -27.76
C GLY A 39 -35.81 0.78 -27.25
N ASP A 40 -34.95 -0.03 -27.85
CA ASP A 40 -33.53 -0.28 -27.52
C ASP A 40 -32.59 0.93 -27.63
N ASP A 41 -33.10 2.11 -28.01
CA ASP A 41 -32.32 3.33 -28.29
C ASP A 41 -32.53 4.45 -27.24
N SER A 42 -33.20 4.17 -26.13
CA SER A 42 -33.37 5.15 -25.06
C SER A 42 -32.12 5.25 -24.17
N HIS A 43 -31.37 6.35 -24.33
CA HIS A 43 -30.21 6.79 -23.53
C HIS A 43 -30.49 7.02 -22.02
N GLY A 44 -31.49 6.36 -21.45
CA GLY A 44 -31.95 6.56 -20.08
C GLY A 44 -32.65 5.35 -19.48
N SER A 45 -32.42 4.14 -19.99
CA SER A 45 -32.91 2.94 -19.32
C SER A 45 -32.32 2.88 -17.90
N SER A 46 -33.19 2.68 -16.89
CA SER A 46 -32.82 2.48 -15.49
C SER A 46 -31.95 1.24 -15.24
N THR A 47 -31.61 0.49 -16.31
CA THR A 47 -30.77 -0.71 -16.31
C THR A 47 -29.34 -0.46 -16.80
N GLN A 48 -29.01 0.75 -17.29
CA GLN A 48 -27.65 1.04 -17.75
C GLN A 48 -26.69 1.18 -16.55
N GLU A 49 -25.70 0.30 -16.48
CA GLU A 49 -24.69 0.36 -15.44
C GLU A 49 -23.88 1.66 -15.52
N PRO A 50 -23.61 2.33 -14.39
CA PRO A 50 -22.79 3.52 -14.39
C PRO A 50 -21.34 3.19 -14.76
N GLU A 51 -20.72 4.05 -15.57
CA GLU A 51 -19.28 3.98 -15.81
C GLU A 51 -18.48 4.08 -14.51
N LEU A 52 -17.33 3.41 -14.47
CA LEU A 52 -16.38 3.54 -13.37
C LEU A 52 -15.87 4.98 -13.28
N VAL A 53 -15.64 5.44 -12.05
CA VAL A 53 -15.00 6.72 -11.80
C VAL A 53 -13.57 6.68 -12.35
N GLU A 54 -13.27 7.59 -13.28
CA GLU A 54 -11.91 7.75 -13.81
C GLU A 54 -10.99 8.35 -12.74
N VAL A 55 -10.04 7.55 -12.28
CA VAL A 55 -8.99 7.97 -11.34
C VAL A 55 -7.66 7.34 -11.73
N MET A 56 -6.58 8.04 -11.41
CA MET A 56 -5.24 7.49 -11.58
C MET A 56 -5.08 6.22 -10.72
N PRO A 57 -4.42 5.16 -11.23
CA PRO A 57 -4.08 3.99 -10.43
C PRO A 57 -3.24 4.38 -9.20
N TRP A 58 -3.42 3.65 -8.10
CA TRP A 58 -2.60 3.82 -6.91
C TRP A 58 -1.10 3.68 -7.21
N GLY A 59 -0.30 4.47 -6.51
CA GLY A 59 1.15 4.28 -6.50
C GLY A 59 1.53 2.93 -5.87
N ILE A 60 2.77 2.48 -6.11
CA ILE A 60 3.26 1.18 -5.60
C ILE A 60 3.14 1.11 -4.06
N LYS A 61 3.62 2.14 -3.35
CA LYS A 61 3.54 2.20 -1.87
C LYS A 61 2.10 2.12 -1.39
N GLU A 62 1.21 2.94 -1.94
CA GLU A 62 -0.21 2.98 -1.57
C GLU A 62 -0.90 1.63 -1.81
N ARG A 63 -0.72 1.04 -3.00
CA ARG A 63 -1.28 -0.28 -3.33
C ARG A 63 -0.82 -1.36 -2.35
N LEU A 64 0.48 -1.39 -2.04
CA LEU A 64 1.06 -2.38 -1.12
C LEU A 64 0.57 -2.18 0.32
N LEU A 65 0.46 -0.93 0.80
CA LEU A 65 -0.10 -0.64 2.12
C LEU A 65 -1.58 -1.05 2.23
N LEU A 66 -2.36 -0.87 1.17
CA LEU A 66 -3.75 -1.34 1.11
C LEU A 66 -3.82 -2.87 1.10
N GLU A 67 -2.90 -3.55 0.42
CA GLU A 67 -2.80 -5.03 0.45
C GLU A 67 -2.49 -5.54 1.86
N LYS A 68 -1.49 -4.95 2.53
CA LYS A 68 -1.16 -5.29 3.91
C LYS A 68 -2.33 -5.02 4.85
N THR A 69 -3.06 -3.93 4.65
CA THR A 69 -4.26 -3.61 5.46
C THR A 69 -5.39 -4.61 5.23
N ALA A 70 -5.59 -5.06 3.99
CA ALA A 70 -6.68 -5.96 3.64
C ALA A 70 -6.40 -7.43 4.01
N VAL A 71 -5.15 -7.89 3.88
CA VAL A 71 -4.80 -9.33 3.98
C VAL A 71 -3.74 -9.62 5.06
N GLY A 72 -3.04 -8.60 5.55
CA GLY A 72 -2.02 -8.71 6.60
C GLY A 72 -0.58 -8.77 6.10
N PHE A 73 -0.35 -8.84 4.79
CA PHE A 73 1.00 -8.90 4.18
C PHE A 73 1.02 -8.27 2.78
N PHE A 74 2.22 -7.98 2.27
CA PHE A 74 2.40 -7.47 0.91
C PHE A 74 2.32 -8.61 -0.10
N LEU A 75 1.31 -8.59 -0.98
CA LEU A 75 1.03 -9.71 -1.89
C LEU A 75 1.74 -9.54 -3.24
N SER A 76 1.72 -8.32 -3.77
CA SER A 76 2.14 -8.04 -5.15
C SER A 76 3.59 -7.59 -5.32
N GLY A 77 4.34 -7.43 -4.23
CA GLY A 77 5.74 -6.98 -4.26
C GLY A 77 6.27 -6.58 -2.89
N HIS A 78 7.43 -5.94 -2.86
CA HIS A 78 8.07 -5.45 -1.65
C HIS A 78 7.98 -3.91 -1.56
N LEU A 79 7.80 -3.34 -0.36
CA LEU A 79 7.71 -1.87 -0.22
C LEU A 79 8.95 -1.13 -0.74
N PHE A 80 10.12 -1.77 -0.62
CA PHE A 80 11.37 -1.22 -1.14
C PHE A 80 11.37 -1.07 -2.67
N ASP A 81 10.54 -1.80 -3.40
CA ASP A 81 10.43 -1.70 -4.87
C ASP A 81 10.04 -0.28 -5.33
N ALA A 82 9.29 0.45 -4.48
CA ALA A 82 8.85 1.81 -4.78
C ALA A 82 9.99 2.84 -4.81
N VAL A 83 11.14 2.51 -4.20
CA VAL A 83 12.26 3.45 -3.95
C VAL A 83 13.62 2.87 -4.32
N GLU A 84 13.67 1.61 -4.76
CA GLU A 84 14.91 0.88 -5.03
C GLU A 84 15.81 1.63 -6.02
N ARG A 85 15.25 2.19 -7.10
CA ARG A 85 16.06 2.83 -8.16
C ARG A 85 16.77 4.08 -7.66
N GLU A 86 16.10 4.90 -6.86
CA GLU A 86 16.62 6.14 -6.31
C GLU A 86 17.63 5.86 -5.19
N VAL A 87 17.25 4.96 -4.27
CA VAL A 87 18.08 4.62 -3.11
C VAL A 87 19.39 3.97 -3.52
N ARG A 88 19.37 3.08 -4.52
CA ARG A 88 20.58 2.39 -5.01
C ARG A 88 21.58 3.33 -5.69
N GLN A 89 21.25 4.60 -5.94
CA GLN A 89 22.24 5.56 -6.45
C GLN A 89 23.26 5.96 -5.39
N PHE A 90 22.84 6.02 -4.12
CA PHE A 90 23.70 6.44 -2.99
C PHE A 90 23.94 5.33 -1.95
N ALA A 91 22.93 4.49 -1.64
CA ALA A 91 23.06 3.30 -0.78
C ALA A 91 23.20 2.04 -1.65
N ARG A 92 24.36 1.89 -2.31
CA ARG A 92 24.59 0.88 -3.34
C ARG A 92 24.61 -0.56 -2.83
N ARG A 93 25.02 -0.77 -1.58
CA ARG A 93 25.21 -2.10 -0.99
C ARG A 93 23.88 -2.70 -0.58
N LYS A 94 23.66 -3.96 -0.95
CA LYS A 94 22.51 -4.76 -0.53
C LYS A 94 22.78 -5.40 0.82
N ILE A 95 21.73 -5.72 1.58
CA ILE A 95 21.85 -6.43 2.86
C ILE A 95 22.51 -7.80 2.65
N ASP A 96 22.20 -8.50 1.57
CA ASP A 96 22.85 -9.78 1.24
C ASP A 96 24.36 -9.67 0.94
N ASP A 97 24.81 -8.50 0.48
CA ASP A 97 26.21 -8.24 0.14
C ASP A 97 26.99 -7.65 1.33
N LEU A 98 26.41 -7.67 2.54
CA LEU A 98 27.05 -7.14 3.72
C LEU A 98 28.26 -7.99 4.12
N ILE A 99 29.40 -7.33 4.27
CA ILE A 99 30.64 -7.96 4.72
C ILE A 99 30.93 -7.42 6.12
N ASP A 100 31.34 -8.32 7.01
CA ASP A 100 31.80 -7.95 8.35
C ASP A 100 32.96 -6.96 8.24
N SER A 101 32.73 -5.75 8.75
CA SER A 101 33.67 -4.65 8.71
C SER A 101 33.53 -3.83 9.98
N ARG A 102 34.65 -3.26 10.42
CA ARG A 102 34.68 -2.30 11.53
C ARG A 102 34.32 -0.89 11.10
N GLU A 103 34.28 -0.63 9.79
CA GLU A 103 33.92 0.67 9.24
C GLU A 103 32.39 0.81 9.11
N PRO A 104 31.81 1.99 9.42
CA PRO A 104 30.40 2.25 9.20
C PRO A 104 30.01 2.03 7.73
N GLN A 105 28.86 1.38 7.50
CA GLN A 105 28.33 1.11 6.17
C GLN A 105 26.98 1.78 6.01
N LEU A 106 26.78 2.46 4.87
CA LEU A 106 25.51 3.06 4.52
C LEU A 106 24.57 1.99 3.95
N MET A 107 23.44 1.78 4.60
CA MET A 107 22.43 0.80 4.22
C MET A 107 21.10 1.49 4.00
N ALA A 108 20.15 0.83 3.37
CA ALA A 108 18.81 1.35 3.24
C ALA A 108 17.81 0.20 3.19
N GLY A 109 16.64 0.39 3.78
CA GLY A 109 15.61 -0.63 3.83
C GLY A 109 14.33 -0.13 4.49
N ILE A 110 13.32 -0.99 4.46
CA ILE A 110 12.03 -0.78 5.10
C ILE A 110 12.10 -1.32 6.53
N VAL A 111 11.68 -0.51 7.49
CA VAL A 111 11.59 -0.90 8.90
C VAL A 111 10.38 -1.82 9.09
N SER A 112 10.60 -2.93 9.81
CA SER A 112 9.55 -3.85 10.24
C SER A 112 9.82 -4.35 11.66
N ASP A 113 8.79 -4.89 12.32
CA ASP A 113 8.86 -5.44 13.68
C ASP A 113 9.49 -4.48 14.71
N LEU A 114 9.22 -3.17 14.61
CA LEU A 114 9.76 -2.17 15.53
C LEU A 114 9.22 -2.37 16.95
N ARG A 115 10.14 -2.59 17.89
CA ARG A 115 9.85 -2.67 19.33
C ARG A 115 10.77 -1.77 20.13
N ILE A 116 10.23 -1.00 21.07
CA ILE A 116 11.01 -0.18 21.99
C ILE A 116 11.02 -0.85 23.36
N ILE A 117 12.21 -1.14 23.88
CA ILE A 117 12.42 -1.75 25.20
C ILE A 117 13.17 -0.78 26.13
N ASN A 118 12.96 -0.92 27.43
CA ASN A 118 13.73 -0.18 28.44
C ASN A 118 15.01 -0.97 28.75
N GLY A 119 16.16 -0.44 28.35
CA GLY A 119 17.48 -0.98 28.67
C GLY A 119 18.10 -0.34 29.92
N GLN A 120 19.29 -0.82 30.31
CA GLN A 120 20.01 -0.30 31.47
C GLN A 120 20.47 1.16 31.32
N ARG A 121 20.67 1.62 30.07
CA ARG A 121 21.19 2.96 29.74
C ARG A 121 20.13 3.88 29.11
N GLY A 122 18.86 3.50 29.16
CA GLY A 122 17.78 4.21 28.47
C GLY A 122 16.99 3.30 27.52
N LYS A 123 16.14 3.91 26.71
CA LYS A 123 15.31 3.18 25.73
C LYS A 123 16.16 2.68 24.56
N VAL A 124 15.86 1.47 24.08
CA VAL A 124 16.47 0.89 22.87
C VAL A 124 15.37 0.43 21.96
N ALA A 125 15.44 0.82 20.69
CA ALA A 125 14.59 0.30 19.64
C ALA A 125 15.29 -0.88 18.99
N ILE A 126 14.56 -1.97 18.80
CA ILE A 126 15.00 -3.13 18.02
C ILE A 126 14.00 -3.26 16.87
N PHE A 127 14.50 -3.42 15.66
CA PHE A 127 13.69 -3.52 14.47
C PHE A 127 14.41 -4.35 13.42
N LYS A 128 13.68 -4.78 12.41
CA LYS A 128 14.22 -5.40 11.21
C LYS A 128 14.31 -4.39 10.09
N LEU A 129 15.41 -4.42 9.36
CA LEU A 129 15.61 -3.67 8.14
C LEU A 129 15.58 -4.63 6.96
N ASP A 130 14.66 -4.40 6.02
CA ASP A 130 14.46 -5.23 4.82
C ASP A 130 14.65 -4.41 3.55
N ASP A 131 15.58 -4.80 2.69
CA ASP A 131 15.88 -4.12 1.42
C ASP A 131 15.51 -4.95 0.19
N LYS A 132 14.61 -5.95 0.35
CA LYS A 132 14.23 -7.00 -0.60
C LYS A 132 15.29 -8.08 -0.84
N SER A 133 16.58 -7.77 -0.67
CA SER A 133 17.62 -8.80 -0.81
C SER A 133 17.68 -9.68 0.43
N GLY A 134 17.67 -9.04 1.60
CA GLY A 134 17.72 -9.73 2.88
C GLY A 134 17.15 -8.90 3.99
N VAL A 135 17.07 -9.52 5.17
CA VAL A 135 16.56 -8.92 6.39
C VAL A 135 17.64 -8.95 7.45
N MET A 136 17.93 -7.81 8.08
CA MET A 136 18.84 -7.73 9.23
C MET A 136 18.13 -7.19 10.47
N GLU A 137 18.49 -7.67 11.66
CA GLU A 137 18.08 -7.03 12.90
C GLU A 137 19.02 -5.85 13.20
N ALA A 138 18.44 -4.70 13.52
CA ALA A 138 19.15 -3.47 13.86
C ALA A 138 18.63 -2.90 15.17
N THR A 139 19.49 -2.15 15.86
CA THR A 139 19.16 -1.50 17.12
C THR A 139 19.49 -0.01 17.07
N ALA A 140 18.58 0.81 17.60
CA ALA A 140 18.76 2.25 17.76
C ALA A 140 18.73 2.63 19.24
N ASP A 141 19.67 3.48 19.67
CA ASP A 141 19.72 4.01 21.02
C ASP A 141 18.70 5.14 21.23
N GLU A 142 18.56 5.59 22.47
CA GLU A 142 17.57 6.63 22.80
C GLU A 142 17.80 7.95 22.08
N ALA A 143 19.04 8.31 21.78
CA ALA A 143 19.34 9.52 21.03
C ALA A 143 18.85 9.41 19.58
N LEU A 144 19.11 8.28 18.92
CA LEU A 144 18.67 8.02 17.55
C LEU A 144 17.15 7.87 17.44
N ILE A 145 16.50 7.24 18.43
CA ILE A 145 15.03 7.16 18.49
C ILE A 145 14.42 8.56 18.54
N ASN A 146 14.99 9.45 19.36
CA ASN A 146 14.45 10.79 19.53
C ASN A 146 14.68 11.67 18.29
N SER A 147 15.83 11.55 17.63
CA SER A 147 16.13 12.32 16.41
C SER A 147 15.35 11.83 15.19
N ALA A 148 15.19 10.51 15.04
CA ALA A 148 14.56 9.86 13.89
C ALA A 148 13.12 9.39 14.17
N LYS A 149 12.44 9.89 15.20
CA LYS A 149 11.10 9.44 15.64
C LYS A 149 10.04 9.41 14.52
N HIS A 150 10.18 10.27 13.52
CA HIS A 150 9.27 10.35 12.38
C HIS A 150 9.52 9.27 11.33
N LEU A 151 10.77 8.78 11.21
CA LEU A 151 11.21 7.77 10.25
C LEU A 151 11.26 6.36 10.86
N LEU A 152 11.58 6.25 12.15
CA LEU A 152 11.68 4.97 12.85
C LEU A 152 10.29 4.45 13.21
N LYS A 153 9.59 3.94 12.20
CA LYS A 153 8.24 3.37 12.27
C LYS A 153 8.14 2.21 11.28
N ASP A 154 7.25 1.26 11.54
CA ASP A 154 6.99 0.19 10.58
C ASP A 154 6.54 0.75 9.22
N ASP A 155 6.92 0.05 8.16
CA ASP A 155 6.60 0.35 6.75
C ASP A 155 7.23 1.65 6.21
N GLU A 156 8.17 2.24 6.94
CA GLU A 156 8.93 3.41 6.49
C GLU A 156 10.34 3.05 6.00
N LEU A 157 10.76 3.80 4.97
CA LEU A 157 12.11 3.73 4.44
C LEU A 157 13.07 4.47 5.37
N ILE A 158 14.16 3.81 5.76
CA ILE A 158 15.30 4.45 6.38
C ILE A 158 16.57 4.19 5.58
N VAL A 159 17.53 5.11 5.75
CA VAL A 159 18.90 5.06 5.24
C VAL A 159 19.84 5.27 6.42
#